data_AF-A0A8S1IVH4-F1
#
_entry.id   AF-A0A8S1IVH4-F1
#
_cell.length_a   1.000
_cell.length_b   1.000
_cell.length_c   1.000
_cell.angle_alpha   90.00
_cell.angle_beta   90.00
_cell.angle_gamma   90.00
#
_symmetry.space_group_name_H-M   'P 1'
#
loop_
_entity.id
_entity.type
_entity.pdbx_description
1 polymer ?
#
loop_
_entity_poly.entity_id
_entity_poly.type
_entity_poly.pdbx_seq_one_letter_code
_entity_poly.pdbx_strand_id
1 'polypeptide(L)'
;MLSNSVLKQLSVPADQDVPMAMDRQAYLSAIAPQIVNTDAQETSPEAGVDGADVIGSDMRIEGEVLEVLHKSLTAMFRKHGVANQVNIRQWLMEFPAAGAASEASQANDQALHEAVTSGGQFVCIRGSYLAARTGSPQTDPFRAVVLDAFGSKDLVKRSELVAEAKKRGLNISEAMFMKVMRAVCLPRPGGFWCLKPGWDGS
;
A
#
# COMPACT_ATOMS: atom_id res chain seq x y z
N MET A 1 26.00 37.73 -24.91
CA MET A 1 25.07 38.56 -24.13
C MET A 1 23.67 38.26 -24.62
N LEU A 2 22.97 37.32 -23.97
CA LEU A 2 21.63 36.88 -24.38
C LEU A 2 20.58 37.67 -23.58
N SER A 3 19.66 38.30 -24.30
CA SER A 3 18.67 39.26 -23.84
C SER A 3 17.74 38.74 -22.75
N ASN A 4 17.54 39.57 -21.73
CA ASN A 4 16.58 39.46 -20.61
C ASN A 4 15.08 39.37 -21.02
N SER A 5 14.74 39.17 -22.29
CA SER A 5 13.35 39.23 -22.77
C SER A 5 12.56 37.93 -22.61
N VAL A 6 13.21 36.77 -22.51
CA VAL A 6 12.49 35.48 -22.42
C VAL A 6 11.97 35.21 -20.99
N LEU A 7 12.65 35.73 -19.96
CA LEU A 7 12.25 35.50 -18.56
C LEU A 7 11.02 36.32 -18.11
N LYS A 8 10.60 37.34 -18.87
CA LYS A 8 9.38 38.12 -18.56
C LYS A 8 8.08 37.49 -19.06
N GLN A 9 8.13 36.48 -19.94
CA GLN A 9 6.93 35.79 -20.42
C GLN A 9 6.51 34.58 -19.57
N LEU A 10 7.24 34.28 -18.50
CA LEU A 10 6.91 33.18 -17.55
C LEU A 10 6.37 33.67 -16.20
N SER A 11 6.13 34.97 -16.03
CA SER A 11 5.44 35.47 -14.82
C SER A 11 3.94 35.33 -14.98
N VAL A 12 3.38 34.36 -14.27
CA VAL A 12 1.93 34.26 -14.02
C VAL A 12 1.58 35.27 -12.92
N PRO A 13 0.60 36.17 -13.12
CA PRO A 13 0.18 37.11 -12.09
C PRO A 13 -0.37 36.36 -10.88
N ALA A 14 0.08 36.76 -9.68
CA ALA A 14 -0.14 36.06 -8.42
C ALA A 14 -1.55 36.24 -7.81
N ASP A 15 -2.58 36.46 -8.62
CA ASP A 15 -3.91 36.82 -8.11
C ASP A 15 -5.07 36.21 -8.93
N GLN A 16 -4.93 34.92 -9.25
CA GLN A 16 -6.07 34.08 -9.59
C GLN A 16 -6.08 32.89 -8.62
N ASP A 17 -6.80 33.08 -7.52
CA ASP A 17 -7.33 31.99 -6.71
C ASP A 17 -8.26 31.19 -7.63
N VAL A 18 -7.72 30.14 -8.27
CA VAL A 18 -8.52 29.18 -9.02
C VAL A 18 -9.17 28.29 -7.97
N PRO A 19 -10.50 28.34 -7.76
CA PRO A 19 -11.15 27.38 -6.91
C PRO A 19 -11.09 26.03 -7.62
N MET A 20 -10.04 25.24 -7.37
CA MET A 20 -10.04 23.80 -7.65
C MET A 20 -10.88 23.08 -6.59
N ALA A 21 -12.13 23.53 -6.42
CA ALA A 21 -13.19 22.67 -5.93
C ALA A 21 -13.74 21.89 -7.12
N MET A 22 -12.88 21.14 -7.83
CA MET A 22 -13.37 20.10 -8.70
C MET A 22 -13.98 19.05 -7.79
N ASP A 23 -15.28 18.86 -7.92
CA ASP A 23 -16.00 17.79 -7.26
C ASP A 23 -15.30 16.45 -7.55
N ARG A 24 -15.11 15.66 -6.49
CA ARG A 24 -14.31 14.42 -6.56
C ARG A 24 -14.84 13.48 -7.65
N GLN A 25 -16.15 13.46 -7.86
CA GLN A 25 -16.81 12.71 -8.94
C GLN A 25 -16.39 13.21 -10.34
N ALA A 26 -16.24 14.52 -10.54
CA ALA A 26 -15.87 15.09 -11.84
C ALA A 26 -14.40 14.85 -12.21
N TYR A 27 -13.50 14.78 -11.22
CA TYR A 27 -12.10 14.39 -11.45
C TYR A 27 -12.00 12.91 -11.85
N LEU A 28 -12.81 12.05 -11.23
CA LEU A 28 -12.82 10.61 -11.51
C LEU A 28 -13.41 10.27 -12.88
N SER A 29 -14.44 10.99 -13.33
CA SER A 29 -15.04 10.76 -14.65
C SER A 29 -14.17 11.21 -15.83
N ALA A 30 -13.29 12.20 -15.62
CA ALA A 30 -12.38 12.70 -16.66
C ALA A 30 -11.19 11.79 -16.95
N ILE A 31 -10.85 10.87 -16.03
CA ILE A 31 -9.64 10.03 -16.11
C ILE A 31 -10.00 8.56 -16.44
N ALA A 32 -11.25 8.16 -16.25
CA ALA A 32 -11.70 6.82 -16.58
C ALA A 32 -12.12 6.70 -18.07
N PRO A 33 -11.61 5.70 -18.82
CA PRO A 33 -12.14 5.38 -20.15
C PRO A 33 -13.60 4.95 -20.04
N GLN A 34 -14.49 5.60 -20.81
CA GLN A 34 -15.90 5.28 -20.87
C GLN A 34 -16.09 3.91 -21.53
N ILE A 35 -16.32 2.87 -20.72
CA ILE A 35 -16.71 1.55 -21.22
C ILE A 35 -18.20 1.63 -21.57
N VAL A 36 -18.49 1.60 -22.87
CA VAL A 36 -19.84 1.54 -23.41
C VAL A 36 -20.39 0.14 -23.13
N ASN A 37 -21.30 0.02 -22.15
CA ASN A 37 -22.02 -1.22 -21.91
C ASN A 37 -23.00 -1.46 -23.07
N THR A 38 -22.83 -2.57 -23.78
CA THR A 38 -23.83 -3.13 -24.68
C THR A 38 -24.56 -4.23 -23.93
N ASP A 39 -25.88 -4.11 -23.83
CA ASP A 39 -26.80 -5.06 -23.21
C ASP A 39 -26.61 -6.49 -23.74
N ALA A 40 -26.66 -7.46 -22.83
CA ALA A 40 -27.04 -8.83 -23.17
C ALA A 40 -27.80 -9.46 -22.00
N GLN A 41 -28.92 -10.06 -22.38
CA GLN A 41 -30.13 -10.40 -21.64
C GLN A 41 -30.05 -11.74 -20.90
N GLU A 42 -30.94 -11.87 -19.91
CA GLU A 42 -31.23 -13.00 -19.01
C GLU A 42 -31.15 -14.40 -19.61
N THR A 43 -30.80 -15.39 -18.77
CA THR A 43 -31.66 -16.56 -18.54
C THR A 43 -31.28 -17.23 -17.20
N SER A 44 -32.28 -17.44 -16.34
CA SER A 44 -32.27 -18.40 -15.23
C SER A 44 -32.88 -19.72 -15.73
N PRO A 45 -32.56 -20.90 -15.16
CA PRO A 45 -33.41 -21.40 -14.07
C PRO A 45 -32.73 -22.28 -12.99
N GLU A 46 -33.59 -22.68 -12.05
CA GLU A 46 -33.44 -23.19 -10.69
C GLU A 46 -32.82 -24.60 -10.46
N ALA A 47 -32.33 -24.81 -9.24
CA ALA A 47 -32.73 -25.85 -8.27
C ALA A 47 -31.58 -26.68 -7.63
N GLY A 48 -31.43 -26.53 -6.30
CA GLY A 48 -31.23 -27.64 -5.35
C GLY A 48 -29.81 -27.97 -4.86
N VAL A 49 -29.65 -27.93 -3.53
CA VAL A 49 -29.06 -28.93 -2.60
C VAL A 49 -28.14 -28.31 -1.54
N ASP A 50 -28.46 -28.67 -0.29
CA ASP A 50 -27.76 -28.48 0.98
C ASP A 50 -26.24 -28.74 0.98
N GLY A 51 -25.52 -28.01 1.84
CA GLY A 51 -24.35 -28.54 2.54
C GLY A 51 -22.99 -27.88 2.24
N ALA A 52 -22.53 -27.12 3.23
CA ALA A 52 -21.14 -26.95 3.68
C ALA A 52 -20.06 -26.43 2.70
N ASP A 53 -19.27 -25.49 3.24
CA ASP A 53 -18.06 -24.89 2.68
C ASP A 53 -18.22 -24.09 1.39
N VAL A 54 -18.36 -22.77 1.54
CA VAL A 54 -17.86 -21.84 0.52
C VAL A 54 -16.34 -21.99 0.53
N ILE A 55 -15.87 -22.97 -0.24
CA ILE A 55 -14.51 -23.10 -0.73
C ILE A 55 -14.17 -21.74 -1.32
N GLY A 56 -13.29 -20.99 -0.65
CA GLY A 56 -12.78 -19.73 -1.17
C GLY A 56 -12.32 -19.99 -2.60
N SER A 57 -12.95 -19.31 -3.56
CA SER A 57 -12.67 -19.46 -4.98
C SER A 57 -11.16 -19.55 -5.18
N ASP A 58 -10.71 -20.58 -5.90
CA ASP A 58 -9.31 -20.78 -6.28
C ASP A 58 -8.91 -19.78 -7.38
N MET A 59 -9.24 -18.52 -7.11
CA MET A 59 -9.15 -17.40 -7.99
C MET A 59 -7.71 -16.90 -7.92
N ARG A 60 -6.98 -17.13 -9.01
CA ARG A 60 -5.63 -16.59 -9.17
C ARG A 60 -5.72 -15.12 -9.57
N ILE A 61 -5.01 -14.27 -8.85
CA ILE A 61 -4.91 -12.84 -9.14
C ILE A 61 -3.70 -12.64 -10.06
N GLU A 62 -3.96 -12.40 -11.34
CA GLU A 62 -2.94 -12.23 -12.37
C GLU A 62 -3.24 -11.04 -13.29
N GLY A 63 -2.26 -10.66 -14.12
CA GLY A 63 -2.43 -9.65 -15.17
C GLY A 63 -2.83 -8.27 -14.65
N GLU A 64 -3.85 -7.68 -15.28
CA GLU A 64 -4.35 -6.34 -14.96
C GLU A 64 -4.85 -6.21 -13.52
N VAL A 65 -5.45 -7.28 -12.97
CA VAL A 65 -5.94 -7.31 -11.58
C VAL A 65 -4.78 -7.15 -10.60
N LEU A 66 -3.65 -7.80 -10.87
CA LEU A 66 -2.45 -7.70 -10.05
C LEU A 66 -1.86 -6.28 -10.07
N GLU A 67 -1.83 -5.62 -11.23
CA GLU A 67 -1.34 -4.24 -11.33
C GLU A 67 -2.23 -3.26 -10.56
N VAL A 68 -3.54 -3.39 -10.71
CA VAL A 68 -4.53 -2.56 -10.00
C VAL A 68 -4.42 -2.80 -8.49
N LEU A 69 -4.25 -4.06 -8.07
CA LEU A 69 -4.00 -4.43 -6.68
C LEU A 69 -2.76 -3.71 -6.15
N HIS A 70 -1.60 -3.83 -6.82
CA HIS A 70 -0.36 -3.22 -6.35
C HIS A 70 -0.43 -1.68 -6.29
N LYS A 71 -1.09 -1.04 -7.26
CA LYS A 71 -1.36 0.41 -7.24
C LYS A 71 -2.22 0.79 -6.03
N SER A 72 -3.28 0.05 -5.77
CA SER A 72 -4.19 0.26 -4.63
C SER A 72 -3.48 0.08 -3.29
N LEU A 73 -2.68 -0.99 -3.15
CA LEU A 73 -1.90 -1.25 -1.95
C LEU A 73 -0.79 -0.21 -1.75
N THR A 74 -0.17 0.28 -2.82
CA THR A 74 0.82 1.37 -2.72
C THR A 74 0.20 2.62 -2.10
N ALA A 75 -1.03 2.98 -2.49
CA ALA A 75 -1.75 4.10 -1.89
C ALA A 75 -2.08 3.83 -0.41
N MET A 76 -2.54 2.62 -0.09
CA MET A 76 -2.83 2.17 1.28
C MET A 76 -1.60 2.28 2.19
N PHE A 77 -0.45 1.75 1.77
CA PHE A 77 0.78 1.74 2.56
C PHE A 77 1.42 3.12 2.71
N ARG A 78 1.19 4.05 1.76
CA ARG A 78 1.57 5.46 1.94
C ARG A 78 0.79 6.13 3.06
N LYS A 79 -0.47 5.72 3.28
CA LYS A 79 -1.33 6.27 4.34
C LYS A 79 -1.10 5.61 5.70
N HIS A 80 -1.08 4.27 5.75
CA HIS A 80 -1.12 3.51 7.01
C HIS A 80 0.24 2.86 7.40
N GLY A 81 1.15 2.64 6.45
CA GLY A 81 2.50 2.11 6.69
C GLY A 81 2.59 0.60 6.96
N VAL A 82 1.62 0.00 7.66
CA VAL A 82 1.51 -1.44 7.98
C VAL A 82 0.05 -1.87 7.90
N ALA A 83 -0.20 -3.10 7.43
CA ALA A 83 -1.53 -3.67 7.31
C ALA A 83 -1.48 -5.17 7.64
N ASN A 84 -2.60 -5.75 8.08
CA ASN A 84 -2.79 -7.20 8.03
C ASN A 84 -3.69 -7.59 6.85
N GLN A 85 -3.95 -8.88 6.71
CA GLN A 85 -4.79 -9.42 5.63
C GLN A 85 -6.22 -8.86 5.65
N VAL A 86 -6.80 -8.72 6.85
CA VAL A 86 -8.15 -8.19 7.02
C VAL A 86 -8.21 -6.72 6.60
N ASN A 87 -7.22 -5.93 7.01
CA ASN A 87 -7.05 -4.54 6.60
C ASN A 87 -6.95 -4.42 5.07
N ILE A 88 -6.14 -5.27 4.43
CA ILE A 88 -6.01 -5.30 2.97
C ILE A 88 -7.35 -5.56 2.30
N ARG A 89 -8.08 -6.59 2.73
CA ARG A 89 -9.41 -6.91 2.17
C ARG A 89 -10.37 -5.75 2.34
N GLN A 90 -10.44 -5.18 3.54
CA GLN A 90 -11.30 -4.03 3.83
C GLN A 90 -10.97 -2.84 2.92
N TRP A 91 -9.69 -2.51 2.76
CA TRP A 91 -9.27 -1.42 1.87
C TRP A 91 -9.67 -1.67 0.43
N LEU A 92 -9.51 -2.90 -0.06
CA LEU A 92 -9.89 -3.26 -1.44
C LEU A 92 -11.40 -3.21 -1.65
N MET A 93 -12.21 -3.58 -0.66
CA MET A 93 -13.67 -3.44 -0.70
C MET A 93 -14.11 -1.96 -0.70
N GLU A 94 -13.42 -1.12 0.07
CA GLU A 94 -13.70 0.33 0.18
C GLU A 94 -13.17 1.14 -1.01
N PHE A 95 -12.41 0.53 -1.92
CA PHE A 95 -11.89 1.14 -3.15
C PHE A 95 -12.59 0.61 -4.42
N PRO A 96 -13.90 0.86 -4.60
CA PRO A 96 -14.70 0.30 -5.70
C PRO A 96 -14.35 0.89 -7.08
N ALA A 97 -13.49 1.91 -7.15
CA ALA A 97 -13.13 2.59 -8.40
C ALA A 97 -12.36 1.71 -9.41
N ALA A 98 -11.97 0.49 -9.03
CA ALA A 98 -11.39 -0.47 -9.95
C ALA A 98 -11.94 -1.86 -9.64
N GLY A 99 -13.02 -2.29 -10.31
CA GLY A 99 -13.71 -3.57 -10.03
C GLY A 99 -12.78 -4.78 -9.80
N ALA A 100 -11.63 -4.81 -10.49
CA ALA A 100 -10.55 -5.75 -10.28
C ALA A 100 -9.98 -5.80 -8.83
N ALA A 101 -9.85 -4.67 -8.14
CA ALA A 101 -9.45 -4.62 -6.73
C ALA A 101 -10.50 -5.28 -5.82
N SER A 102 -11.79 -5.08 -6.10
CA SER A 102 -12.87 -5.75 -5.38
C SER A 102 -12.85 -7.25 -5.64
N GLU A 103 -12.54 -7.68 -6.85
CA GLU A 103 -12.34 -9.10 -7.18
C GLU A 103 -11.21 -9.71 -6.33
N ALA A 104 -10.06 -9.05 -6.25
CA ALA A 104 -8.95 -9.49 -5.42
C ALA A 104 -9.31 -9.58 -3.92
N SER A 105 -10.28 -8.77 -3.44
CA SER A 105 -10.78 -8.85 -2.06
C SER A 105 -11.57 -10.12 -1.74
N GLN A 106 -12.04 -10.85 -2.77
CA GLN A 106 -12.80 -12.09 -2.67
C GLN A 106 -11.94 -13.34 -2.87
N ALA A 107 -10.70 -13.20 -3.34
CA ALA A 107 -9.77 -14.32 -3.48
C ALA A 107 -9.49 -14.99 -2.13
N ASN A 108 -9.15 -16.27 -2.12
CA ASN A 108 -8.78 -16.96 -0.88
C ASN A 108 -7.49 -16.36 -0.25
N ASP A 109 -7.21 -16.72 1.00
CA ASP A 109 -6.14 -16.07 1.76
C ASP A 109 -4.74 -16.32 1.19
N GLN A 110 -4.50 -17.50 0.61
CA GLN A 110 -3.23 -17.84 0.01
C GLN A 110 -3.02 -17.08 -1.31
N ALA A 111 -4.03 -17.05 -2.18
CA ALA A 111 -3.98 -16.34 -3.45
C ALA A 111 -3.76 -14.83 -3.23
N LEU A 112 -4.45 -14.23 -2.24
CA LEU A 112 -4.22 -12.83 -1.89
C LEU A 112 -2.79 -12.60 -1.35
N HIS A 113 -2.29 -13.49 -0.50
CA HIS A 113 -0.92 -13.39 0.02
C HIS A 113 0.13 -13.44 -1.11
N GLU A 114 0.00 -14.43 -2.01
CA GLU A 114 0.89 -14.60 -3.15
C GLU A 114 0.83 -13.38 -4.07
N ALA A 115 -0.37 -12.88 -4.38
CA ALA A 115 -0.57 -11.69 -5.20
C ALA A 115 0.06 -10.43 -4.58
N VAL A 116 -0.08 -10.23 -3.26
CA VAL A 116 0.53 -9.09 -2.57
C VAL A 116 2.05 -9.18 -2.60
N THR A 117 2.64 -10.38 -2.50
CA THR A 117 4.10 -10.56 -2.35
C THR A 117 4.85 -10.82 -3.66
N SER A 118 4.15 -11.19 -4.74
CA SER A 118 4.73 -11.63 -6.03
C SER A 118 5.64 -10.60 -6.73
N GLY A 119 5.50 -9.31 -6.42
CA GLY A 119 6.32 -8.24 -6.98
C GLY A 119 7.50 -7.78 -6.10
N GLY A 120 7.66 -8.35 -4.89
CA GLY A 120 8.69 -7.92 -3.92
C GLY A 120 8.56 -6.48 -3.40
N GLN A 121 7.51 -5.76 -3.81
CA GLN A 121 7.20 -4.41 -3.34
C GLN A 121 6.69 -4.41 -1.90
N PHE A 122 6.02 -5.50 -1.51
CA PHE A 122 5.48 -5.73 -0.19
C PHE A 122 6.10 -6.99 0.40
N VAL A 123 6.31 -6.97 1.70
CA VAL A 123 6.81 -8.10 2.48
C VAL A 123 5.79 -8.45 3.56
N CYS A 124 5.62 -9.74 3.81
CA CYS A 124 4.83 -10.22 4.93
C CYS A 124 5.78 -10.75 6.00
N ILE A 125 5.68 -10.23 7.22
CA ILE A 125 6.39 -10.71 8.39
C ILE A 125 5.35 -11.02 9.46
N ARG A 126 5.16 -12.31 9.75
CA ARG A 126 4.24 -12.80 10.79
C ARG A 126 2.81 -12.26 10.64
N GLY A 127 2.29 -12.24 9.42
CA GLY A 127 0.94 -11.75 9.12
C GLY A 127 0.81 -10.23 9.02
N SER A 128 1.87 -9.47 9.32
CA SER A 128 1.95 -8.03 9.03
C SER A 128 2.56 -7.81 7.66
N TYR A 129 1.82 -7.16 6.78
CA TYR A 129 2.26 -6.72 5.47
C TYR A 129 2.83 -5.30 5.56
N LEU A 130 3.96 -5.07 4.90
CA LEU A 130 4.65 -3.78 4.87
C LEU A 130 5.20 -3.52 3.47
N ALA A 131 5.24 -2.25 3.06
CA ALA A 131 6.02 -1.86 1.90
C ALA A 131 7.52 -2.09 2.17
N ALA A 132 8.21 -2.79 1.28
CA ALA A 132 9.66 -3.01 1.33
C ALA A 132 10.42 -1.70 1.13
N ARG A 133 9.88 -0.81 0.29
CA ARG A 133 10.42 0.51 -0.04
C ARG A 133 9.32 1.55 -0.01
N THR A 134 9.65 2.75 0.40
CA THR A 134 8.74 3.91 0.42
C THR A 134 9.03 4.91 -0.70
N GLY A 135 10.14 4.71 -1.43
CA GLY A 135 10.63 5.64 -2.45
C GLY A 135 11.48 6.76 -1.85
N SER A 136 11.80 6.69 -0.55
CA SER A 136 12.65 7.65 0.13
C SER A 136 14.07 7.10 0.24
N PRO A 137 15.04 7.59 -0.56
CA PRO A 137 16.39 7.05 -0.59
C PRO A 137 17.14 7.23 0.74
N GLN A 138 16.70 8.17 1.58
CA GLN A 138 17.26 8.39 2.91
C GLN A 138 16.79 7.34 3.92
N THR A 139 15.51 6.94 3.87
CA THR A 139 14.92 6.08 4.91
C THR A 139 14.83 4.61 4.51
N ASP A 140 14.76 4.31 3.21
CA ASP A 140 14.65 2.95 2.69
C ASP A 140 15.83 2.03 3.09
N PRO A 141 17.10 2.50 3.11
CA PRO A 141 18.21 1.66 3.57
C PRO A 141 18.06 1.21 5.03
N PHE A 142 17.63 2.11 5.92
CA PHE A 142 17.39 1.74 7.31
C PHE A 142 16.12 0.88 7.46
N ARG A 143 15.08 1.15 6.66
CA ARG A 143 13.88 0.32 6.63
C ARG A 143 14.21 -1.14 6.30
N ALA A 144 15.10 -1.39 5.34
CA ALA A 144 15.57 -2.74 5.02
C ALA A 144 16.23 -3.42 6.23
N VAL A 145 17.06 -2.70 7.00
CA VAL A 145 17.66 -3.23 8.24
C VAL A 145 16.58 -3.62 9.26
N VAL A 146 15.57 -2.77 9.42
CA VAL A 146 14.45 -3.03 10.35
C VAL A 146 13.67 -4.28 9.92
N LEU A 147 13.33 -4.39 8.64
CA LEU A 147 12.59 -5.53 8.10
C LEU A 147 13.38 -6.84 8.26
N ASP A 148 14.68 -6.83 7.97
CA ASP A 148 15.55 -8.00 8.15
C ASP A 148 15.63 -8.45 9.62
N ALA A 149 15.75 -7.48 10.55
CA ALA A 149 15.79 -7.78 11.98
C ALA A 149 14.50 -8.45 12.47
N PHE A 150 13.35 -7.97 12.00
CA PHE A 150 12.06 -8.58 12.29
C PHE A 150 11.79 -9.86 11.52
N GLY A 151 12.49 -10.14 10.42
CA GLY A 151 12.45 -11.45 9.79
C GLY A 151 12.87 -12.57 10.75
N SER A 152 13.81 -12.29 11.65
CA SER A 152 14.37 -13.27 12.59
C SER A 152 13.84 -13.15 14.02
N LYS A 153 13.41 -11.97 14.47
CA LYS A 153 13.04 -11.70 15.87
C LYS A 153 11.68 -11.03 15.99
N ASP A 154 10.97 -11.32 17.08
CA ASP A 154 9.67 -10.69 17.38
C ASP A 154 9.85 -9.31 18.02
N LEU A 155 10.91 -9.17 18.81
CA LEU A 155 11.26 -7.97 19.55
C LEU A 155 12.71 -7.58 19.24
N VAL A 156 12.92 -6.30 18.98
CA VAL A 156 14.26 -5.75 18.69
C VAL A 156 14.55 -4.55 19.57
N LYS A 157 15.80 -4.44 20.02
CA LYS A 157 16.29 -3.26 20.73
C LYS A 157 16.83 -2.23 19.76
N ARG A 158 16.76 -0.94 20.15
CA ARG A 158 17.39 0.16 19.40
C ARG A 158 18.89 -0.09 19.15
N SER A 159 19.61 -0.54 20.17
CA SER A 159 21.06 -0.81 20.07
C SER A 159 21.39 -1.85 19.01
N GLU A 160 20.56 -2.89 18.87
CA GLU A 160 20.74 -3.93 17.86
C GLU A 160 20.53 -3.39 16.44
N LEU A 161 19.46 -2.63 16.23
CA LEU A 161 19.17 -2.01 14.93
C LEU A 161 20.26 -1.01 14.51
N VAL A 162 20.76 -0.20 15.45
CA VAL A 162 21.84 0.76 15.19
C VAL A 162 23.16 0.04 14.90
N ALA A 163 23.46 -1.04 15.63
CA ALA A 163 24.66 -1.84 15.37
C ALA A 163 24.59 -2.50 13.98
N GLU A 164 23.43 -3.06 13.61
CA GLU A 164 23.24 -3.71 12.30
C GLU A 164 23.29 -2.69 11.16
N ALA A 165 22.70 -1.52 11.33
CA ALA A 165 22.82 -0.43 10.38
C ALA A 165 24.26 0.03 10.18
N LYS A 166 25.03 0.16 11.28
CA LYS A 166 26.43 0.55 11.23
C LYS A 166 27.29 -0.49 10.50
N LYS A 167 27.02 -1.80 10.67
CA LYS A 167 27.69 -2.86 9.89
C LYS A 167 27.46 -2.71 8.38
N ARG A 168 26.31 -2.16 7.98
CA ARG A 168 25.96 -1.85 6.58
C ARG A 168 26.41 -0.46 6.13
N GLY A 169 27.24 0.23 6.93
CA GLY A 169 27.75 1.57 6.60
C GLY A 169 26.72 2.70 6.73
N LEU A 170 25.60 2.47 7.40
CA LEU A 170 24.55 3.48 7.58
C LEU A 170 24.76 4.26 8.88
N ASN A 171 24.84 5.58 8.75
CA ASN A 171 24.81 6.50 9.90
C ASN A 171 23.38 6.96 10.15
N ILE A 172 22.84 6.60 11.31
CA ILE A 172 21.44 6.83 11.63
C ILE A 172 21.28 7.98 12.62
N SER A 173 20.62 9.05 12.18
CA SER A 173 20.17 10.11 13.08
C SER A 173 18.96 9.64 13.91
N GLU A 174 18.80 10.21 15.10
CA GLU A 174 17.64 9.93 15.95
C GLU A 174 16.31 10.25 15.27
N ALA A 175 16.25 11.36 14.52
CA ALA A 175 15.06 11.74 13.77
C ALA A 175 14.69 10.67 12.72
N MET A 176 15.68 10.15 11.98
CA MET A 176 15.45 9.08 11.01
C MET A 176 15.03 7.78 11.69
N PHE A 177 15.68 7.42 12.80
CA PHE A 177 15.33 6.26 13.59
C PHE A 177 13.86 6.33 14.00
N MET A 178 13.45 7.42 14.65
CA MET A 178 12.08 7.59 15.15
C MET A 178 11.06 7.66 14.01
N LYS A 179 11.41 8.28 12.87
CA LYS A 179 10.54 8.32 11.68
C LYS A 179 10.25 6.93 11.13
N VAL A 180 11.28 6.12 10.92
CA VAL A 180 11.12 4.75 10.39
C VAL A 180 10.42 3.86 11.42
N MET A 181 10.87 3.88 12.68
CA MET A 181 10.32 3.01 13.72
C MET A 181 8.86 3.33 14.03
N ARG A 182 8.44 4.60 14.09
CA ARG A 182 7.02 4.94 14.30
C ARG A 182 6.14 4.59 13.11
N ALA A 183 6.69 4.54 11.90
CA ALA A 183 5.94 4.13 10.73
C ALA A 183 5.55 2.64 10.82
N VAL A 184 6.49 1.77 11.22
CA VAL A 184 6.33 0.31 11.12
C VAL A 184 6.20 -0.46 12.44
N CYS A 185 6.56 0.16 13.56
CA CYS A 185 6.67 -0.50 14.86
C CYS A 185 5.86 0.20 15.95
N LEU A 186 5.65 -0.51 17.05
CA LEU A 186 5.15 0.01 18.31
C LEU A 186 6.23 -0.12 19.39
N PRO A 187 6.37 0.89 20.27
CA PRO A 187 7.25 0.78 21.42
C PRO A 187 6.68 -0.24 22.42
N ARG A 188 7.56 -0.97 23.09
CA ARG A 188 7.25 -1.88 24.20
C ARG A 188 8.07 -1.50 25.45
N PRO A 189 7.59 -1.84 26.66
CA PRO A 189 8.35 -1.65 27.88
C PRO A 189 9.77 -2.24 27.78
N GLY A 190 10.74 -1.63 28.46
CA GLY A 190 12.14 -2.07 28.43
C GLY A 190 12.92 -1.66 27.18
N GLY A 191 12.42 -0.70 26.39
CA GLY A 191 13.11 -0.16 25.22
C GLY A 191 13.10 -1.07 24.00
N PHE A 192 12.18 -2.04 23.98
CA PHE A 192 11.95 -2.92 22.84
C PHE A 192 10.98 -2.30 21.85
N TRP A 193 11.07 -2.77 20.61
CA TRP A 193 10.13 -2.46 19.55
C TRP A 193 9.58 -3.75 18.98
N CYS A 194 8.30 -3.76 18.65
CA CYS A 194 7.65 -4.84 17.92
C CYS A 194 7.03 -4.29 16.62
N LEU A 195 6.85 -5.13 15.61
CA LEU A 195 6.09 -4.74 14.43
C LEU A 195 4.64 -4.38 14.81
N LYS A 196 4.06 -3.44 14.06
CA LYS A 196 2.61 -3.20 14.13
C LYS A 196 1.86 -4.43 13.62
N PRO A 197 0.74 -4.83 14.26
CA PRO A 197 -0.10 -5.94 13.79
C PRO A 197 -1.00 -5.56 12.59
N GLY A 198 -1.02 -4.29 12.19
CA GLY A 198 -1.93 -3.73 11.19
C GLY A 198 -2.20 -2.25 11.50
N TRP A 199 -3.12 -1.64 10.75
CA TRP A 199 -3.69 -0.36 11.18
C TRP A 199 -4.90 -0.60 12.06
N ASP A 200 -4.99 0.17 13.13
CA ASP A 200 -6.22 0.44 13.86
C ASP A 200 -7.10 1.32 12.96
N GLY A 201 -8.35 0.93 12.74
CA GLY A 201 -9.30 1.57 11.80
C GLY A 201 -9.76 2.98 12.20
N SER A 202 -8.85 3.79 12.74
CA SER A 202 -9.02 5.20 13.12
C SER A 202 -8.66 6.17 12.01
#